data_AF-X6HP64-F1
#
_entry.id   AF-X6HP64-F1
#
_cell.length_a   1.000
_cell.length_b   1.000
_cell.length_c   1.000
_cell.angle_alpha   90.00
_cell.angle_beta   90.00
_cell.angle_gamma   90.00
#
_symmetry.space_group_name_H-M   'P 1'
#
loop_
_entity.id
_entity.type
_entity.pdbx_description
1 polymer ?
#
loop_
_entity_poly.entity_id
_entity_poly.type
_entity_poly.pdbx_seq_one_letter_code
_entity_poly.pdbx_strand_id
1 'polypeptide(L)'
;MAIGALTLGVGAAEMQTRMSSGVADMPARTDQIYAAYFKALFAEPGKAQSEFQILATESPLLTSYGMALFAGERCDIPKPSANLIRAAGGDAAFKTEAGKKVFAVAGVVATMEFPTEENEGVFCDAARKLIEASEKVAAAQK
;
A
#
# COMPACT_ATOMS: atom_id res chain seq x y z
N MET A 1 -54.26 -39.29 46.62
CA MET A 1 -54.77 -39.31 45.24
C MET A 1 -54.02 -38.23 44.47
N ALA A 2 -53.27 -38.59 43.44
CA ALA A 2 -52.51 -37.66 42.61
C ALA A 2 -53.00 -37.80 41.16
N ILE A 3 -53.29 -36.68 40.51
CA ILE A 3 -53.54 -36.55 39.06
C ILE A 3 -52.72 -35.36 38.55
N GLY A 4 -52.05 -35.54 37.41
CA GLY A 4 -51.59 -34.48 36.50
C GLY A 4 -50.09 -34.21 36.57
N ALA A 5 -49.22 -34.87 35.80
CA ALA A 5 -48.98 -34.80 34.35
C ALA A 5 -48.06 -33.62 33.91
N LEU A 6 -46.79 -33.98 33.72
CA LEU A 6 -45.81 -33.55 32.70
C LEU A 6 -46.20 -32.44 31.71
N THR A 7 -45.37 -31.40 31.65
CA THR A 7 -44.89 -30.81 30.39
C THR A 7 -43.39 -30.46 30.49
N LEU A 8 -42.68 -30.83 29.43
CA LEU A 8 -41.24 -30.73 29.17
C LEU A 8 -40.86 -29.32 28.72
N GLY A 9 -39.61 -28.90 28.93
CA GLY A 9 -39.05 -27.80 28.14
C GLY A 9 -37.78 -27.13 28.66
N VAL A 10 -36.66 -27.86 28.65
CA VAL A 10 -35.31 -27.39 28.27
C VAL A 10 -34.82 -26.02 28.77
N GLY A 11 -33.82 -26.06 29.65
CA GLY A 11 -32.94 -24.91 29.90
C GLY A 11 -31.83 -25.23 30.89
N ALA A 12 -31.33 -26.47 30.89
CA ALA A 12 -30.21 -26.86 31.71
C ALA A 12 -28.92 -26.25 31.14
N ALA A 13 -28.12 -25.71 32.07
CA ALA A 13 -26.68 -25.57 31.98
C ALA A 13 -26.14 -24.56 30.95
N GLU A 14 -25.87 -23.34 31.43
CA GLU A 14 -24.48 -22.88 31.62
C GLU A 14 -23.41 -23.53 30.71
N MET A 15 -23.46 -23.32 29.39
CA MET A 15 -22.24 -23.44 28.56
C MET A 15 -22.39 -22.81 27.18
N GLN A 16 -22.73 -21.53 27.09
CA GLN A 16 -22.58 -20.79 25.82
C GLN A 16 -22.25 -19.31 25.99
N THR A 17 -21.43 -18.97 26.99
CA THR A 17 -20.79 -17.65 27.10
C THR A 17 -19.37 -17.67 26.52
N ARG A 18 -19.18 -18.36 25.38
CA ARG A 18 -17.88 -18.43 24.66
C ARG A 18 -18.00 -18.33 23.13
N MET A 19 -19.03 -17.65 22.63
CA MET A 19 -19.09 -17.24 21.23
C MET A 19 -19.57 -15.79 21.10
N SER A 20 -18.82 -14.83 21.64
CA SER A 20 -18.97 -13.42 21.23
C SER A 20 -17.76 -12.54 21.59
N SER A 21 -16.55 -13.10 21.60
CA SER A 21 -15.32 -12.30 21.75
C SER A 21 -14.22 -12.70 20.76
N GLY A 22 -14.59 -13.37 19.68
CA GLY A 22 -13.67 -13.94 18.69
C GLY A 22 -13.63 -13.22 17.34
N VAL A 23 -14.06 -11.96 17.28
CA VAL A 23 -13.86 -11.10 16.10
C VAL A 23 -12.99 -9.92 16.49
N ALA A 24 -11.87 -10.20 17.14
CA ALA A 24 -10.74 -9.30 17.09
C ALA A 24 -10.20 -9.38 15.66
N ASP A 25 -10.44 -8.31 14.89
CA ASP A 25 -9.80 -7.94 13.62
C ASP A 25 -8.87 -9.00 13.02
N MET A 26 -9.44 -10.04 12.39
CA MET A 26 -8.65 -10.81 11.43
C MET A 26 -8.51 -9.92 10.20
N PRO A 27 -7.29 -9.45 9.84
CA PRO A 27 -7.11 -8.65 8.64
C PRO A 27 -7.66 -9.42 7.46
N ALA A 28 -8.42 -8.75 6.59
CA ALA A 28 -9.00 -9.37 5.41
C ALA A 28 -7.89 -10.10 4.64
N ARG A 29 -8.22 -11.21 3.96
CA ARG A 29 -7.22 -12.02 3.24
C ARG A 29 -6.33 -11.18 2.31
N THR A 30 -6.88 -10.12 1.73
CA THR A 30 -6.18 -9.11 0.91
C THR A 30 -5.14 -8.31 1.69
N ASP A 31 -5.42 -7.94 2.94
CA ASP A 31 -4.51 -7.17 3.79
C ASP A 31 -3.33 -8.04 4.25
N GLN A 32 -3.57 -9.34 4.48
CA GLN A 32 -2.50 -10.30 4.78
C GLN A 32 -1.57 -10.51 3.58
N ILE A 33 -2.14 -10.62 2.37
CA ILE A 33 -1.37 -10.71 1.13
C ILE A 33 -0.55 -9.43 0.91
N TYR A 34 -1.15 -8.26 1.15
CA TYR A 34 -0.45 -6.99 1.04
C TYR A 34 0.70 -6.87 2.05
N ALA A 35 0.47 -7.24 3.31
CA ALA A 35 1.53 -7.21 4.33
C ALA A 35 2.67 -8.19 4.01
N ALA A 36 2.37 -9.38 3.48
CA ALA A 36 3.37 -10.33 3.03
C ALA A 36 4.17 -9.80 1.83
N TYR A 37 3.49 -9.18 0.85
CA TYR A 37 4.11 -8.53 -0.29
C TYR A 37 5.05 -7.40 0.15
N PHE A 38 4.58 -6.50 1.00
CA PHE A 38 5.38 -5.39 1.52
C PHE A 38 6.62 -5.87 2.28
N LYS A 39 6.49 -6.90 3.12
CA LYS A 39 7.64 -7.52 3.81
C LYS A 39 8.64 -8.13 2.83
N ALA A 40 8.17 -8.78 1.76
CA ALA A 40 9.05 -9.37 0.76
C ALA A 40 9.89 -8.29 0.02
N LEU A 41 9.33 -7.10 -0.23
CA LEU A 41 10.06 -6.00 -0.86
C LEU A 41 11.27 -5.54 -0.03
N PHE A 42 11.14 -5.48 1.30
CA PHE A 42 12.27 -5.15 2.17
C PHE A 42 13.34 -6.24 2.22
N ALA A 43 12.94 -7.51 2.10
CA ALA A 43 13.87 -8.63 2.10
C ALA A 43 14.67 -8.73 0.79
N GLU A 44 14.14 -8.20 -0.31
CA GLU A 44 14.70 -8.30 -1.65
C GLU A 44 14.82 -6.92 -2.33
N PRO A 45 15.80 -6.08 -1.95
CA PRO A 45 15.93 -4.71 -2.47
C PRO A 45 16.07 -4.65 -3.99
N GLY A 46 16.79 -5.61 -4.60
CA GLY A 46 16.90 -5.70 -6.06
C GLY A 46 15.56 -5.97 -6.76
N LYS A 47 14.67 -6.71 -6.11
CA LYS A 47 13.31 -6.96 -6.61
C LYS A 47 12.44 -5.71 -6.51
N ALA A 48 12.55 -4.97 -5.40
CA ALA A 48 11.84 -3.70 -5.23
C ALA A 48 12.25 -2.66 -6.29
N GLN A 49 13.55 -2.56 -6.60
CA GLN A 49 14.04 -1.70 -7.70
C GLN A 49 13.54 -2.14 -9.08
N SER A 50 13.53 -3.44 -9.36
CA SER A 50 13.01 -3.98 -10.62
C SER A 50 11.51 -3.71 -10.77
N GLU A 51 10.73 -3.96 -9.72
CA GLU A 51 9.29 -3.65 -9.72
C GLU A 51 9.03 -2.15 -9.88
N PHE A 52 9.86 -1.30 -9.27
CA PHE A 52 9.77 0.14 -9.48
C PHE A 52 9.94 0.52 -10.96
N GLN A 53 10.93 -0.05 -11.65
CA GLN A 53 11.15 0.22 -13.08
C GLN A 53 9.97 -0.24 -13.95
N ILE A 54 9.36 -1.38 -13.61
CA ILE A 54 8.16 -1.89 -14.28
C ILE A 54 6.99 -0.92 -14.06
N LEU A 55 6.73 -0.55 -12.81
CA LEU A 55 5.62 0.36 -12.45
C LEU A 55 5.81 1.76 -13.02
N ALA A 56 7.05 2.24 -13.13
CA ALA A 56 7.38 3.51 -13.77
C ALA A 56 7.02 3.52 -15.27
N THR A 57 6.99 2.35 -15.90
CA THR A 57 6.60 2.18 -17.30
C THR A 57 5.09 1.94 -17.45
N GLU A 58 4.51 1.07 -16.61
CA GLU A 58 3.09 0.70 -16.69
C GLU A 58 2.15 1.81 -16.22
N SER A 59 2.57 2.59 -15.22
CA SER A 59 1.74 3.61 -14.58
C SER A 59 2.57 4.83 -14.18
N PRO A 60 3.18 5.55 -15.14
CA PRO A 60 4.19 6.58 -14.88
C PRO A 60 3.67 7.69 -13.96
N LEU A 61 2.43 8.16 -14.15
CA LEU A 61 1.84 9.22 -13.32
C LEU A 61 1.66 8.79 -11.87
N LEU A 62 1.10 7.59 -11.66
CA LEU A 62 0.86 7.04 -10.33
C LEU A 62 2.18 6.73 -9.61
N THR A 63 3.14 6.15 -10.34
CA THR A 63 4.48 5.84 -9.82
C THR A 63 5.25 7.12 -9.47
N SER A 64 5.16 8.15 -10.30
CA SER A 64 5.75 9.47 -10.01
C SER A 64 5.13 10.10 -8.78
N TYR A 65 3.81 10.02 -8.64
CA TYR A 65 3.13 10.52 -7.46
C TYR A 65 3.59 9.78 -6.19
N GLY A 66 3.65 8.44 -6.21
CA GLY A 66 4.18 7.67 -5.09
C GLY A 66 5.63 8.05 -4.74
N MET A 67 6.50 8.17 -5.74
CA MET A 67 7.90 8.58 -5.52
C MET A 67 8.02 9.98 -4.95
N ALA A 68 7.23 10.94 -5.44
CA ALA A 68 7.25 12.31 -4.93
C ALA A 68 6.86 12.37 -3.44
N LEU A 69 5.97 11.49 -3.00
CA LEU A 69 5.58 11.41 -1.58
C LEU A 69 6.66 10.80 -0.68
N PHE A 70 7.37 9.78 -1.16
CA PHE A 70 8.28 9.00 -0.30
C PHE A 70 9.77 9.39 -0.44
N ALA A 71 10.21 9.78 -1.63
CA ALA A 71 11.58 10.20 -1.89
C ALA A 71 11.75 11.73 -1.88
N GLY A 72 10.67 12.48 -1.63
CA GLY A 72 10.62 13.94 -1.57
C GLY A 72 11.81 14.58 -0.86
N GLU A 73 11.92 14.32 0.44
CA GLU A 73 12.95 14.90 1.29
C GLU A 73 14.35 14.35 0.98
N ARG A 74 14.46 13.03 0.81
CA ARG A 74 15.74 12.36 0.56
C ARG A 74 16.42 12.82 -0.73
N CYS A 75 15.63 13.00 -1.79
CA CYS A 75 16.13 13.31 -3.12
C CYS A 75 15.94 14.78 -3.51
N ASP A 76 15.61 15.66 -2.57
CA ASP A 76 15.32 17.08 -2.82
C ASP A 76 14.32 17.28 -3.98
N ILE A 77 13.26 16.48 -3.97
CA ILE A 77 12.21 16.50 -4.98
C ILE A 77 11.10 17.44 -4.49
N PRO A 78 10.69 18.43 -5.31
CA PRO A 78 9.60 19.33 -4.93
C PRO A 78 8.29 18.57 -4.77
N LYS A 79 7.37 19.13 -3.97
CA LYS A 79 6.02 18.56 -3.81
C LYS A 79 5.34 18.42 -5.18
N PRO A 80 4.62 17.31 -5.41
CA PRO A 80 3.95 17.07 -6.68
C PRO A 80 2.88 18.13 -6.95
N SER A 81 2.72 18.53 -8.21
CA SER A 81 1.73 19.53 -8.59
C SER A 81 0.30 19.00 -8.44
N ALA A 82 -0.66 19.92 -8.32
CA ALA A 82 -2.08 19.56 -8.33
C ALA A 82 -2.51 18.83 -9.61
N ASN A 83 -1.83 19.06 -10.74
CA ASN A 83 -2.09 18.34 -11.98
C ASN A 83 -1.63 16.89 -11.88
N LEU A 84 -0.41 16.66 -11.40
CA LEU A 84 0.12 15.31 -11.22
C LEU A 84 -0.72 14.52 -10.20
N ILE A 85 -1.06 15.12 -9.05
CA ILE A 85 -1.91 14.49 -8.04
C ILE A 85 -3.23 14.03 -8.65
N ARG A 86 -3.91 14.91 -9.39
CA ARG A 86 -5.19 14.60 -10.04
C ARG A 86 -5.05 13.53 -11.13
N ALA A 87 -4.04 13.63 -11.99
CA ALA A 87 -3.79 12.68 -13.06
C ALA A 87 -3.41 11.28 -12.54
N ALA A 88 -2.80 11.22 -11.35
CA ALA A 88 -2.51 9.99 -10.62
C ALA A 88 -3.72 9.43 -9.83
N GLY A 89 -4.87 10.12 -9.81
CA GLY A 89 -6.07 9.71 -9.09
C GLY A 89 -6.16 10.16 -7.62
N GLY A 90 -5.20 10.97 -7.14
CA GLY A 90 -5.19 11.57 -5.80
C GLY A 90 -5.39 10.56 -4.68
N ASP A 91 -6.21 10.93 -3.69
CA ASP A 91 -6.48 10.09 -2.52
C ASP A 91 -7.20 8.78 -2.87
N ALA A 92 -7.94 8.75 -3.99
CA ALA A 92 -8.63 7.54 -4.43
C ALA A 92 -7.65 6.47 -4.89
N ALA A 93 -6.46 6.86 -5.37
CA ALA A 93 -5.42 5.93 -5.81
C ALA A 93 -5.01 4.96 -4.68
N PHE A 94 -4.93 5.43 -3.42
CA PHE A 94 -4.58 4.60 -2.25
C PHE A 94 -5.55 3.45 -1.99
N LYS A 95 -6.77 3.54 -2.51
CA LYS A 95 -7.79 2.51 -2.34
C LYS A 95 -7.74 1.45 -3.44
N THR A 96 -7.00 1.70 -4.52
CA THR A 96 -6.85 0.77 -5.64
C THR A 96 -5.71 -0.21 -5.40
N GLU A 97 -5.82 -1.43 -5.96
CA GLU A 97 -4.74 -2.42 -5.90
C GLU A 97 -3.44 -1.90 -6.57
N ALA A 98 -3.58 -1.21 -7.71
CA ALA A 98 -2.44 -0.60 -8.40
C ALA A 98 -1.75 0.47 -7.54
N GLY A 99 -2.54 1.36 -6.91
CA GLY A 99 -1.99 2.37 -6.01
C GLY A 99 -1.31 1.76 -4.80
N LYS A 100 -1.97 0.82 -4.11
CA LYS A 100 -1.37 0.12 -2.96
C LYS A 100 -0.01 -0.50 -3.32
N LYS A 101 0.08 -1.15 -4.49
CA LYS A 101 1.33 -1.72 -5.01
C LYS A 101 2.39 -0.64 -5.25
N VAL A 102 2.03 0.44 -5.95
CA VAL A 102 2.94 1.56 -6.22
C VAL A 102 3.45 2.19 -4.92
N PHE A 103 2.58 2.49 -3.96
CA PHE A 103 2.99 3.11 -2.71
C PHE A 103 3.86 2.18 -1.86
N ALA A 104 3.59 0.88 -1.88
CA ALA A 104 4.45 -0.12 -1.24
C ALA A 104 5.87 -0.10 -1.84
N VAL A 105 5.97 -0.21 -3.17
CA VAL A 105 7.26 -0.22 -3.87
C VAL A 105 7.99 1.10 -3.70
N ALA A 106 7.32 2.22 -3.93
CA ALA A 106 7.90 3.56 -3.79
C ALA A 106 8.41 3.82 -2.37
N GLY A 107 7.64 3.43 -1.34
CA GLY A 107 8.04 3.55 0.05
C GLY A 107 9.27 2.71 0.38
N VAL A 108 9.32 1.45 -0.07
CA VAL A 108 10.48 0.57 0.15
C VAL A 108 11.72 1.11 -0.55
N VAL A 109 11.62 1.43 -1.84
CA VAL A 109 12.77 1.90 -2.62
C VAL A 109 13.28 3.25 -2.12
N ALA A 110 12.39 4.15 -1.67
CA ALA A 110 12.81 5.44 -1.10
C ALA A 110 13.53 5.30 0.25
N THR A 111 13.23 4.25 1.02
CA THR A 111 13.79 4.03 2.37
C THR A 111 14.93 3.02 2.41
N MET A 112 15.28 2.41 1.28
CA MET A 112 16.36 1.44 1.23
C MET A 112 17.73 2.10 1.44
N GLU A 113 18.65 1.38 2.09
CA GLU A 113 20.03 1.82 2.16
C GLU A 113 20.73 1.57 0.81
N PHE A 114 21.39 2.60 0.29
CA PHE A 114 22.22 2.45 -0.91
C PHE A 114 23.65 2.09 -0.48
N PRO A 115 24.33 1.17 -1.19
CA PRO A 115 25.70 0.79 -0.86
C PRO A 115 26.72 1.94 -0.91
N THR A 116 26.44 2.97 -1.71
CA THR A 116 27.29 4.14 -1.91
C THR A 116 26.45 5.39 -2.17
N GLU A 117 27.01 6.57 -1.91
CA GLU A 117 26.39 7.86 -2.26
C GLU A 117 26.17 8.00 -3.77
N GLU A 118 27.04 7.41 -4.59
CA GLU A 118 26.87 7.38 -6.06
C GLU A 118 25.59 6.63 -6.45
N ASN A 119 25.34 5.47 -5.84
CA ASN A 119 24.15 4.67 -6.11
C ASN A 119 22.87 5.40 -5.68
N GLU A 120 22.93 6.11 -4.55
CA GLU A 120 21.84 6.97 -4.09
C GLU A 120 21.59 8.13 -5.06
N GLY A 121 22.66 8.78 -5.53
CA GLY A 121 22.58 9.84 -6.54
C GLY A 121 21.91 9.36 -7.83
N VAL A 122 22.29 8.18 -8.33
CA VAL A 122 21.66 7.57 -9.52
C VAL A 122 20.17 7.33 -9.31
N PHE A 123 19.78 6.82 -8.14
CA PHE A 123 18.37 6.63 -7.79
C PHE A 123 17.60 7.96 -7.74
N CYS A 124 18.13 8.96 -7.03
CA CYS A 124 17.48 10.27 -6.89
C CYS A 124 17.36 10.99 -8.24
N ASP A 125 18.36 10.88 -9.11
CA ASP A 125 18.30 11.41 -10.47
C ASP A 125 17.25 10.70 -11.33
N ALA A 126 17.12 9.37 -11.21
CA ALA A 126 16.08 8.63 -11.91
C ALA A 126 14.68 9.02 -11.41
N ALA A 127 14.50 9.17 -10.09
CA ALA A 127 13.24 9.60 -9.49
C ALA A 127 12.86 11.02 -9.95
N ARG A 128 13.80 11.98 -9.92
CA ARG A 128 13.59 13.33 -10.42
C ARG A 128 13.16 13.35 -11.89
N LYS A 129 13.89 12.65 -12.77
CA LYS A 129 13.57 12.58 -14.20
C LYS A 129 12.18 12.01 -14.46
N LEU A 130 11.82 10.95 -13.74
CA LEU A 130 10.49 10.34 -13.84
C LEU A 130 9.40 11.34 -13.47
N ILE A 131 9.56 12.04 -12.35
CA ILE A 131 8.59 13.02 -11.86
C ILE A 131 8.50 14.21 -12.80
N GLU A 132 9.62 14.77 -13.25
CA GLU A 132 9.63 15.87 -14.22
C GLU A 132 8.93 15.52 -15.53
N ALA A 133 9.13 14.30 -16.04
CA ALA A 133 8.44 13.83 -17.23
C ALA A 133 6.93 13.71 -17.01
N SER A 134 6.52 13.14 -15.87
CA SER A 134 5.12 12.98 -15.50
C SER A 134 4.42 14.31 -15.22
N GLU A 135 5.11 15.30 -14.66
CA GLU A 135 4.59 16.66 -14.48
C GLU A 135 4.26 17.31 -15.83
N LYS A 136 5.13 17.16 -16.83
CA LYS A 136 4.89 17.66 -18.20
C LYS A 136 3.66 16.98 -18.83
N VAL A 137 3.54 15.66 -18.67
CA VAL A 137 2.39 14.90 -19.16
C VAL A 137 1.11 15.34 -18.46
N ALA A 138 1.11 15.42 -17.13
CA ALA A 138 -0.05 15.82 -16.34
C ALA A 138 -0.50 17.25 -16.65
N ALA A 139 0.44 18.17 -16.90
CA ALA A 139 0.12 19.54 -17.32
C ALA A 139 -0.52 19.63 -18.71
N ALA A 140 -0.31 18.63 -19.57
CA ALA A 140 -0.86 18.57 -20.92
C ALA A 140 -2.26 17.93 -20.98
N GLN A 141 -2.67 17.16 -19.97
CA GLN A 141 -3.97 16.48 -19.89
C GLN A 141 -5.14 17.42 -19.49
N LYS A 142 -5.05 18.71 -19.82
CA LYS A 142 -6.06 19.73 -19.49
C LYS A 142 -7.38 19.50 -20.20
#